data_AF-A0A939ZAH4-F1
#
_entry.id   AF-A0A939ZAH4-F1
#
_cell.length_a   1.000
_cell.length_b   1.000
_cell.length_c   1.000
_cell.angle_alpha   90.00
_cell.angle_beta   90.00
_cell.angle_gamma   90.00
#
_symmetry.space_group_name_H-M   'P 1'
#
loop_
_entity.id
_entity.type
_entity.pdbx_description
1 polymer ?
#
loop_
_entity_poly.entity_id
_entity_poly.type
_entity_poly.pdbx_seq_one_letter_code
_entity_poly.pdbx_strand_id
1 'polypeptide(L)'
;MKETGKNIIEKIENCTCLEDHYGRYLMSIQLPQGDSHEYFCDKKAKTAERLLGGETFYLSEEASATVKAAIGRYRVDVLKMLKWPSRKCLKDKNFKVCFKSEPCDKYTYTVCYVNRKGQEGSVIYRNSTLESMITKIYMISTVLDEKYEKTLLPALKSPTEKSIKKNPLYIAAKKAGDRKFLNILRRHYGLSEEKEGKSFMRRFRRRILPELPEEYNKNYIVSCKDLDTGLLRRSGYVIRHRPYFAMFDSTHEAWQLNPYSKLGVDAAPDDQTPISFKEYLKMFEDAE
;
A
#
# COMPACT_ATOMS: atom_id res chain seq x y z
N MET A 1 25.04 7.04 41.07
CA MET A 1 26.02 7.67 40.15
C MET A 1 25.27 8.12 38.90
N LYS A 2 25.10 9.43 38.69
CA LYS A 2 24.58 9.97 37.43
C LYS A 2 25.69 9.87 36.39
N GLU A 3 25.53 9.03 35.38
CA GLU A 3 26.37 9.08 34.18
C GLU A 3 26.07 10.39 33.44
N THR A 4 26.80 11.44 33.78
CA THR A 4 26.77 12.75 33.12
C THR A 4 27.19 12.60 31.65
N GLY A 5 26.24 12.88 30.74
CA GLY A 5 26.50 12.99 29.30
C GLY A 5 25.65 12.11 28.37
N LYS A 6 24.85 11.19 28.91
CA LYS A 6 23.95 10.34 28.10
C LYS A 6 22.53 10.88 28.15
N ASN A 7 21.90 11.08 26.99
CA ASN A 7 20.46 11.32 26.91
C ASN A 7 19.74 10.04 27.33
N ILE A 8 18.97 10.09 28.42
CA ILE A 8 18.28 8.92 28.99
C ILE A 8 16.77 9.14 28.87
N ILE A 9 16.07 8.14 28.34
CA ILE A 9 14.62 8.03 28.47
C ILE A 9 14.33 7.26 29.74
N GLU A 10 13.87 7.97 30.76
CA GLU A 10 13.60 7.40 32.08
C GLU A 10 12.28 6.63 32.12
N LYS A 11 11.25 7.11 31.41
CA LYS A 11 9.91 6.54 31.45
C LYS A 11 9.25 6.63 30.09
N ILE A 12 8.45 5.62 29.77
CA ILE A 12 7.63 5.54 28.56
C ILE A 12 6.19 5.31 28.99
N GLU A 13 5.28 6.18 28.56
CA GLU A 13 3.86 6.09 28.90
C GLU A 13 3.16 5.07 28.02
N ASN A 14 3.43 5.11 26.71
CA ASN A 14 2.92 4.15 25.76
C ASN A 14 3.99 3.73 24.76
N CYS A 15 3.98 2.46 24.37
CA CYS A 15 4.95 1.89 23.43
C CYS A 15 4.28 0.84 22.55
N THR A 16 4.28 1.12 21.26
CA THR A 16 3.76 0.21 20.23
C THR A 16 4.87 -0.13 19.24
N CYS A 17 5.13 -1.42 19.08
CA CYS A 17 6.05 -1.91 18.06
C CYS A 17 5.33 -2.01 16.72
N LEU A 18 5.90 -1.37 15.70
CA LEU A 18 5.36 -1.26 14.35
C LEU A 18 5.99 -2.30 13.42
N GLU A 19 7.32 -2.45 13.49
CA GLU A 19 8.12 -3.23 12.53
C GLU A 19 9.29 -3.94 13.21
N ASP A 20 9.72 -5.08 12.65
CA ASP A 20 10.97 -5.78 12.97
C ASP A 20 11.87 -5.82 11.73
N HIS A 21 13.00 -5.14 11.81
CA HIS A 21 14.07 -5.12 10.82
C HIS A 21 15.28 -5.85 11.37
N TYR A 22 15.28 -7.18 11.25
CA TYR A 22 16.46 -8.00 11.55
C TYR A 22 16.91 -7.88 13.02
N GLY A 23 15.96 -7.73 13.95
CA GLY A 23 16.22 -7.53 15.38
C GLY A 23 16.40 -6.07 15.80
N ARG A 24 16.20 -5.12 14.88
CA ARG A 24 15.93 -3.70 15.20
C ARG A 24 14.44 -3.43 15.04
N TYR A 25 13.81 -2.90 16.07
CA TYR A 25 12.37 -2.73 16.14
C TYR A 25 12.00 -1.26 15.97
N LEU A 26 11.14 -0.95 15.00
CA LEU A 26 10.55 0.38 14.89
C LEU A 26 9.42 0.51 15.90
N MET A 27 9.51 1.50 16.77
CA MET A 27 8.60 1.75 17.87
C MET A 27 7.96 3.11 17.73
N SER A 28 6.67 3.22 17.96
CA SER A 28 5.99 4.46 18.32
C SER A 28 6.00 4.57 19.85
N ILE A 29 6.77 5.52 20.37
CA ILE A 29 7.00 5.73 21.81
C ILE A 29 6.40 7.08 22.19
N GLN A 30 5.47 7.06 23.15
CA GLN A 30 4.93 8.24 23.80
C GLN A 30 5.65 8.48 25.12
N LEU A 31 6.26 9.66 25.23
CA LEU A 31 6.92 10.11 26.46
C LEU A 31 5.93 10.87 27.35
N PRO A 32 6.13 10.90 28.68
CA PRO A 32 5.18 11.54 29.61
C PRO A 32 4.91 13.04 29.39
N GLN A 33 5.80 13.73 28.66
CA GLN A 33 5.77 15.18 28.50
C GLN A 33 5.27 15.64 27.12
N GLY A 34 4.83 14.75 26.23
CA GLY A 34 4.40 15.18 24.92
C GLY A 34 4.06 14.09 23.92
N ASP A 35 4.28 14.43 22.64
CA ASP A 35 3.83 13.68 21.48
C ASP A 35 4.52 12.32 21.33
N SER A 36 3.86 11.45 20.55
CA SER A 36 4.45 10.18 20.15
C SER A 36 5.53 10.39 19.08
N HIS A 37 6.65 9.71 19.25
CA HIS A 37 7.76 9.75 18.29
C HIS A 37 8.18 8.34 17.89
N GLU A 38 8.78 8.23 16.71
CA GLU A 38 9.26 6.96 16.18
C GLU A 38 10.74 6.74 16.50
N TYR A 39 11.07 5.56 17.01
CA TYR A 39 12.42 5.16 17.39
C TYR A 39 12.74 3.76 16.89
N PHE A 40 13.99 3.53 16.51
CA PHE A 40 14.56 2.19 16.39
C PHE A 40 15.14 1.73 17.71
N CYS A 41 14.61 0.63 18.24
CA CYS A 41 15.13 -0.03 19.44
C CYS A 41 15.83 -1.34 19.08
N ASP A 42 16.95 -1.64 19.75
CA ASP A 42 17.58 -2.95 19.63
C ASP A 42 16.78 -4.06 20.36
N LYS A 43 17.02 -5.33 20.02
CA LYS A 43 16.36 -6.49 20.66
C LYS A 43 16.56 -6.58 22.18
N LYS A 44 17.66 -6.02 22.71
CA LYS A 44 17.95 -6.00 24.14
C LYS A 44 17.25 -4.82 24.85
N ALA A 45 16.63 -3.91 24.08
CA ALA A 45 16.00 -2.68 24.52
C ALA A 45 16.92 -1.86 25.42
N LYS A 46 18.19 -1.68 25.01
CA LYS A 46 19.13 -0.84 25.74
C LYS A 46 19.13 0.60 25.24
N THR A 47 18.89 0.77 23.95
CA THR A 47 18.93 2.05 23.28
C THR A 47 17.70 2.26 22.40
N ALA A 48 17.33 3.53 22.21
CA ALA A 48 16.32 4.00 21.28
C ALA A 48 16.93 5.11 20.41
N GLU A 49 17.02 4.88 19.11
CA GLU A 49 17.51 5.86 18.13
C GLU A 49 16.33 6.51 17.44
N ARG A 50 16.21 7.84 17.51
CA ARG A 50 15.09 8.57 16.91
C ARG A 50 15.14 8.45 15.39
N LEU A 51 14.03 8.06 14.77
CA LEU A 51 13.94 7.86 13.32
C LEU A 51 14.35 9.12 12.54
N LEU A 52 13.91 10.28 13.03
CA LEU A 52 14.26 11.60 12.50
C LEU A 52 15.27 12.26 13.45
N GLY A 53 16.43 12.67 12.92
CA GLY A 53 17.48 13.37 13.68
C GLY A 53 18.61 12.47 14.21
N GLY A 54 18.46 11.14 14.18
CA GLY A 54 19.55 10.20 14.50
C GLY A 54 20.02 10.20 15.96
N GLU A 55 19.35 10.95 16.84
CA GLU A 55 19.69 11.02 18.26
C GLU A 55 19.47 9.67 18.92
N THR A 56 20.47 9.20 19.67
CA THR A 56 20.41 7.95 20.41
C THR A 56 20.22 8.21 21.89
N PHE A 57 19.23 7.53 22.47
CA PHE A 57 18.87 7.60 23.88
C PHE A 57 19.14 6.25 24.55
N TYR A 58 19.65 6.29 25.77
CA TYR A 58 19.70 5.10 26.64
C TYR A 58 18.36 4.93 27.34
N LEU A 59 17.93 3.69 27.48
CA LEU A 59 16.69 3.36 28.19
C LEU A 59 17.01 3.01 29.64
N SER A 60 16.27 3.60 30.59
CA SER A 60 16.24 3.12 31.97
C SER A 60 15.75 1.67 32.04
N GLU A 61 15.85 1.03 33.20
CA GLU A 61 15.30 -0.32 33.38
C GLU A 61 13.78 -0.37 33.17
N GLU A 62 13.06 0.66 33.65
CA GLU A 62 11.60 0.79 33.46
C GLU A 62 11.24 0.96 31.98
N ALA A 63 11.89 1.91 31.28
CA ALA A 63 11.67 2.14 29.86
C ALA A 63 12.05 0.89 29.02
N SER A 64 13.14 0.22 29.37
CA SER A 64 13.59 -1.03 28.74
C SER A 64 12.56 -2.15 28.90
N ALA A 65 11.96 -2.28 30.09
CA ALA A 65 10.90 -3.26 30.34
C ALA A 65 9.66 -2.98 29.46
N THR A 66 9.25 -1.72 29.35
CA THR A 66 8.13 -1.29 28.49
C THR A 66 8.37 -1.62 27.02
N VAL A 67 9.58 -1.33 26.50
CA VAL A 67 9.96 -1.67 25.12
C VAL A 67 9.99 -3.20 24.91
N LYS A 68 10.57 -3.98 25.84
CA LYS A 68 10.57 -5.45 25.75
C LYS A 68 9.17 -6.03 25.73
N ALA A 69 8.25 -5.49 26.54
CA ALA A 69 6.86 -5.88 26.54
C ALA A 69 6.19 -5.60 25.18
N ALA A 70 6.46 -4.44 24.56
CA ALA A 70 5.98 -4.10 23.23
C ALA A 70 6.51 -5.06 22.15
N ILE A 71 7.81 -5.40 22.18
CA ILE A 71 8.41 -6.41 21.28
C ILE A 71 7.71 -7.77 21.46
N GLY A 72 7.49 -8.17 22.71
CA GLY A 72 6.80 -9.43 23.04
C GLY A 72 5.39 -9.49 22.44
N ARG A 73 4.59 -8.44 22.64
CA ARG A 73 3.24 -8.31 22.06
C ARG A 73 3.27 -8.38 20.53
N TYR A 74 4.20 -7.66 19.90
CA TYR A 74 4.33 -7.65 18.44
C TYR A 74 4.63 -9.02 17.86
N ARG A 75 5.56 -9.77 18.46
CA ARG A 75 5.87 -11.14 18.01
C ARG A 75 4.66 -12.07 18.13
N VAL A 76 3.90 -11.93 19.21
CA VAL A 76 2.64 -12.68 19.39
C VAL A 76 1.64 -12.33 18.28
N ASP A 77 1.51 -11.06 17.94
CA ASP A 77 0.62 -10.61 16.86
C ASP A 77 1.06 -11.13 15.49
N VAL A 78 2.35 -11.10 15.17
CA VAL A 78 2.89 -11.69 13.94
C VAL A 78 2.55 -13.18 13.88
N LEU A 79 2.78 -13.92 14.96
CA LEU A 79 2.44 -15.35 15.04
C LEU A 79 0.95 -15.62 14.88
N LYS A 80 0.09 -14.80 15.49
CA LYS A 80 -1.37 -14.89 15.33
C LYS A 80 -1.76 -14.68 13.87
N MET A 81 -1.24 -13.63 13.22
CA MET A 81 -1.49 -13.37 11.80
C MET A 81 -0.99 -14.51 10.91
N LEU A 82 0.18 -15.07 11.22
CA LEU A 82 0.77 -16.20 10.51
C LEU A 82 0.05 -17.53 10.78
N LYS A 83 -0.88 -17.60 11.72
CA LYS A 83 -1.70 -18.80 12.07
C LYS A 83 -3.21 -18.60 11.86
N TRP A 84 -3.65 -17.40 11.47
CA TRP A 84 -5.05 -17.04 11.31
C TRP A 84 -5.79 -17.97 10.32
N PRO A 85 -6.87 -18.68 10.72
CA PRO A 85 -7.56 -19.68 9.89
C PRO A 85 -7.98 -19.22 8.48
N SER A 86 -8.49 -17.99 8.33
CA SER A 86 -9.01 -17.47 7.06
C SER A 86 -7.97 -16.71 6.23
N ARG A 87 -6.69 -16.76 6.60
CA ARG A 87 -5.64 -16.02 5.88
C ARG A 87 -5.31 -16.70 4.56
N LYS A 88 -4.97 -15.88 3.58
CA LYS A 88 -4.25 -16.30 2.38
C LYS A 88 -2.78 -16.05 2.62
N CYS A 89 -1.92 -16.98 2.23
CA CYS A 89 -0.48 -16.78 2.31
C CYS A 89 0.15 -16.98 0.94
N LEU A 90 0.93 -15.98 0.54
CA LEU A 90 1.71 -15.95 -0.68
C LEU A 90 3.18 -16.04 -0.29
N LYS A 91 3.87 -17.06 -0.80
CA LYS A 91 5.28 -17.30 -0.46
C LYS A 91 6.13 -17.20 -1.72
N ASP A 92 7.20 -16.43 -1.61
CA ASP A 92 8.32 -16.44 -2.54
C ASP A 92 9.61 -16.82 -1.78
N LYS A 93 10.76 -16.84 -2.47
CA LYS A 93 12.04 -17.25 -1.86
C LYS A 93 12.45 -16.31 -0.72
N ASN A 94 12.24 -15.01 -0.90
CA ASN A 94 12.77 -13.98 0.00
C ASN A 94 11.70 -13.36 0.92
N PHE A 95 10.42 -13.62 0.67
CA PHE A 95 9.35 -13.09 1.51
C PHE A 95 8.10 -13.97 1.54
N LYS A 96 7.28 -13.75 2.56
CA LYS A 96 5.97 -14.36 2.77
C LYS A 96 4.98 -13.27 3.14
N VAL A 97 3.90 -13.14 2.40
CA VAL A 97 2.79 -12.24 2.71
C VAL A 97 1.62 -13.08 3.17
N CYS A 98 1.11 -12.84 4.37
CA CYS A 98 -0.16 -13.42 4.80
C CYS A 98 -1.18 -12.32 5.01
N PHE A 99 -2.34 -12.44 4.38
CA PHE A 99 -3.34 -11.39 4.38
C PHE A 99 -4.76 -11.95 4.53
N LYS A 100 -5.64 -11.08 5.01
CA LYS A 100 -7.08 -11.28 5.08
C LYS A 100 -7.76 -10.07 4.45
N SER A 101 -8.79 -10.33 3.65
CA SER A 101 -9.68 -9.27 3.17
C SER A 101 -10.61 -8.80 4.28
N GLU A 102 -10.71 -7.49 4.43
CA GLU A 102 -11.66 -6.79 5.28
C GLU A 102 -12.75 -6.14 4.39
N PRO A 103 -13.83 -5.59 4.97
CA PRO A 103 -14.79 -4.80 4.23
C PRO A 103 -14.14 -3.63 3.46
N CYS A 104 -14.86 -3.10 2.47
CA CYS A 104 -14.47 -1.86 1.75
C CYS A 104 -13.09 -1.90 1.06
N ASP A 105 -12.67 -3.05 0.53
CA ASP A 105 -11.38 -3.22 -0.17
C ASP A 105 -10.15 -2.94 0.70
N LYS A 106 -10.31 -3.20 1.99
CA LYS A 106 -9.23 -3.12 2.96
C LYS A 106 -8.68 -4.50 3.25
N TYR A 107 -7.44 -4.51 3.71
CA TYR A 107 -6.69 -5.72 4.00
C TYR A 107 -5.95 -5.54 5.31
N THR A 108 -5.97 -6.60 6.10
CA THR A 108 -5.06 -6.78 7.21
C THR A 108 -4.02 -7.79 6.76
N TYR A 109 -2.75 -7.40 6.72
CA TYR A 109 -1.69 -8.26 6.20
C TYR A 109 -0.39 -8.13 6.98
N THR A 110 0.37 -9.21 7.00
CA THR A 110 1.75 -9.23 7.48
C THR A 110 2.67 -9.61 6.33
N VAL A 111 3.81 -8.93 6.27
CA VAL A 111 4.91 -9.28 5.37
C VAL A 111 6.07 -9.74 6.24
N CYS A 112 6.49 -10.98 6.06
CA CYS A 112 7.73 -11.51 6.63
C CYS A 112 8.76 -11.64 5.51
N TYR A 113 10.01 -11.28 5.76
CA TYR A 113 11.06 -11.30 4.74
C TYR A 113 12.40 -11.72 5.31
N VAL A 114 13.28 -12.19 4.44
CA VAL A 114 14.62 -12.66 4.79
C VAL A 114 15.64 -11.91 3.93
N ASN A 115 16.60 -11.24 4.56
CA ASN A 115 17.67 -10.55 3.84
C ASN A 115 18.72 -11.50 3.27
N ARG A 116 19.68 -10.95 2.49
CA ARG A 116 20.79 -11.71 1.90
C ARG A 116 21.67 -12.44 2.93
N LYS A 117 21.66 -11.98 4.19
CA LYS A 117 22.39 -12.59 5.32
C LYS A 117 21.55 -13.63 6.08
N GLY A 118 20.36 -13.97 5.60
CA GLY A 118 19.47 -14.94 6.25
C GLY A 118 18.73 -14.40 7.47
N GLN A 119 18.77 -13.08 7.73
CA GLN A 119 18.10 -12.49 8.88
C GLN A 119 16.63 -12.19 8.54
N GLU A 120 15.74 -12.48 9.48
CA GLU A 120 14.31 -12.30 9.31
C GLU A 120 13.83 -10.91 9.76
N GLY A 121 12.89 -10.35 9.02
CA GLY A 121 12.14 -9.15 9.39
C GLY A 121 10.65 -9.35 9.18
N SER A 122 9.84 -8.50 9.79
CA SER A 122 8.39 -8.54 9.62
C SER A 122 7.75 -7.17 9.83
N VAL A 123 6.63 -6.94 9.13
CA VAL A 123 5.73 -5.80 9.36
C VAL A 123 4.27 -6.27 9.39
N ILE A 124 3.45 -5.60 10.21
CA ILE A 124 1.99 -5.76 10.23
C ILE A 124 1.33 -4.48 9.72
N TYR A 125 0.41 -4.64 8.78
CA TYR A 125 -0.44 -3.61 8.23
C TYR A 125 -1.91 -3.92 8.51
N ARG A 126 -2.65 -2.93 9.00
CA ARG A 126 -4.08 -3.04 9.32
C ARG A 126 -4.86 -2.04 8.49
N ASN A 127 -6.07 -2.41 8.07
CA ASN A 127 -6.98 -1.54 7.32
C ASN A 127 -6.33 -0.88 6.07
N SER A 128 -5.45 -1.61 5.39
CA SER A 128 -4.63 -1.09 4.30
C SER A 128 -5.22 -1.43 2.93
N THR A 129 -4.93 -0.64 1.91
CA THR A 129 -5.40 -0.92 0.53
C THR A 129 -4.51 -1.96 -0.16
N LEU A 130 -5.02 -2.54 -1.25
CA LEU A 130 -4.20 -3.40 -2.12
C LEU A 130 -2.98 -2.66 -2.67
N GLU A 131 -3.15 -1.39 -3.04
CA GLU A 131 -2.08 -0.52 -3.52
C GLU A 131 -0.98 -0.34 -2.46
N SER A 132 -1.36 -0.09 -1.20
CA SER A 132 -0.40 -0.04 -0.09
C SER A 132 0.34 -1.37 0.07
N MET A 133 -0.35 -2.50 -0.04
CA MET A 133 0.27 -3.83 0.01
C MET A 133 1.30 -4.02 -1.10
N ILE A 134 0.93 -3.66 -2.33
CA ILE A 134 1.80 -3.73 -3.51
C ILE A 134 3.04 -2.85 -3.32
N THR A 135 2.86 -1.59 -2.93
CA THR A 135 3.95 -0.64 -2.70
C THR A 135 4.91 -1.11 -1.61
N LYS A 136 4.39 -1.62 -0.49
CA LYS A 136 5.24 -2.11 0.61
C LYS A 136 6.02 -3.36 0.23
N ILE A 137 5.40 -4.30 -0.49
CA ILE A 137 6.11 -5.48 -0.99
C ILE A 137 7.17 -5.07 -2.01
N TYR A 138 6.90 -4.07 -2.83
CA TYR A 138 7.89 -3.50 -3.73
C TYR A 138 9.08 -2.92 -2.95
N MET A 139 8.84 -2.02 -1.99
CA MET A 139 9.90 -1.44 -1.15
C MET A 139 10.75 -2.51 -0.46
N ILE A 140 10.10 -3.53 0.11
CA ILE A 140 10.80 -4.66 0.73
C ILE A 140 11.62 -5.42 -0.33
N SER A 141 11.03 -5.73 -1.49
CA SER A 141 11.71 -6.47 -2.55
C SER A 141 12.94 -5.73 -3.08
N THR A 142 12.88 -4.41 -3.20
CA THR A 142 14.03 -3.58 -3.62
C THR A 142 15.17 -3.58 -2.61
N VAL A 143 14.87 -3.62 -1.31
CA VAL A 143 15.89 -3.71 -0.26
C VAL A 143 16.53 -5.11 -0.23
N LEU A 144 15.78 -6.15 -0.59
CA LEU A 144 16.27 -7.53 -0.57
C LEU A 144 17.13 -7.88 -1.79
N ASP A 145 16.75 -7.40 -2.97
CA ASP A 145 17.48 -7.65 -4.21
C ASP A 145 17.24 -6.56 -5.27
N GLU A 146 18.32 -5.86 -5.65
CA GLU A 146 18.38 -4.84 -6.70
C GLU A 146 17.76 -5.29 -8.03
N LYS A 147 17.74 -6.59 -8.33
CA LYS A 147 17.07 -7.12 -9.53
C LYS A 147 15.57 -6.82 -9.54
N TYR A 148 14.93 -6.76 -8.37
CA TYR A 148 13.52 -6.39 -8.26
C TYR A 148 13.29 -4.91 -8.53
N GLU A 149 14.24 -4.03 -8.22
CA GLU A 149 14.11 -2.61 -8.52
C GLU A 149 13.99 -2.37 -10.03
N LYS A 150 14.91 -2.96 -10.81
CA LYS A 150 14.94 -2.84 -12.28
C LYS A 150 13.75 -3.49 -12.98
N THR A 151 13.07 -4.44 -12.34
CA THR A 151 11.98 -5.21 -12.97
C THR A 151 10.58 -4.84 -12.49
N LEU A 152 10.44 -4.37 -11.25
CA LEU A 152 9.14 -4.06 -10.64
C LEU A 152 8.77 -2.58 -10.73
N LEU A 153 9.74 -1.64 -10.68
CA LEU A 153 9.43 -0.21 -10.78
C LEU A 153 8.69 0.12 -12.09
N PRO A 154 9.10 -0.40 -13.27
CA PRO A 154 8.35 -0.18 -14.51
C PRO A 154 6.98 -0.87 -14.51
N ALA A 155 6.87 -2.04 -13.86
CA ALA A 155 5.62 -2.80 -13.78
C ALA A 155 4.54 -2.10 -12.94
N LEU A 156 4.94 -1.32 -11.93
CA LEU A 156 4.05 -0.50 -11.12
C LEU A 156 3.62 0.79 -11.82
N LYS A 157 4.52 1.40 -12.60
CA LYS A 157 4.24 2.66 -13.31
C LYS A 157 3.38 2.46 -14.57
N SER A 158 3.62 1.38 -15.31
CA SER A 158 2.89 1.04 -16.55
C SER A 158 2.61 -0.46 -16.61
N PRO A 159 1.49 -0.90 -16.01
CA PRO A 159 1.14 -2.31 -15.95
C PRO A 159 0.80 -2.85 -17.35
N THR A 160 1.33 -4.01 -17.69
CA THR A 160 1.04 -4.77 -18.91
C THR A 160 0.91 -6.23 -18.54
N GLU A 161 0.30 -7.05 -19.40
CA GLU A 161 0.23 -8.51 -19.20
C GLU A 161 1.63 -9.15 -19.01
N LYS A 162 2.66 -8.56 -19.63
CA LYS A 162 4.05 -9.00 -19.48
C LYS A 162 4.66 -8.54 -18.16
N SER A 163 4.33 -7.34 -17.68
CA SER A 163 4.90 -6.78 -16.45
C SER A 163 4.21 -7.30 -15.19
N ILE A 164 2.89 -7.55 -15.20
CA ILE A 164 2.18 -8.18 -14.07
C ILE A 164 2.72 -9.58 -13.76
N LYS A 165 3.13 -10.34 -14.79
CA LYS A 165 3.76 -11.67 -14.62
C LYS A 165 5.08 -11.63 -13.88
N LYS A 166 5.72 -10.46 -13.75
CA LYS A 166 6.93 -10.24 -12.95
C LYS A 166 6.60 -9.80 -11.51
N ASN A 167 5.37 -9.39 -11.21
CA ASN A 167 4.97 -8.98 -9.88
C ASN A 167 5.06 -10.18 -8.90
N PRO A 168 5.79 -10.07 -7.78
CA PRO A 168 5.96 -11.18 -6.84
C PRO A 168 4.64 -11.66 -6.22
N LEU A 169 3.68 -10.76 -5.97
CA LEU A 169 2.33 -11.11 -5.54
C LEU A 169 1.60 -11.95 -6.59
N TYR A 170 1.72 -11.57 -7.86
CA TYR A 170 1.08 -12.29 -8.96
C TYR A 170 1.70 -13.69 -9.14
N ILE A 171 3.04 -13.78 -9.13
CA ILE A 171 3.76 -15.05 -9.22
C ILE A 171 3.36 -15.97 -8.08
N ALA A 172 3.38 -15.46 -6.84
CA ALA A 172 3.02 -16.25 -5.67
C ALA A 172 1.54 -16.67 -5.70
N ALA A 173 0.63 -15.78 -6.10
CA ALA A 173 -0.80 -16.10 -6.24
C ALA A 173 -1.05 -17.16 -7.32
N LYS A 174 -0.30 -17.11 -8.43
CA LYS A 174 -0.34 -18.12 -9.49
C LYS A 174 0.16 -19.48 -9.01
N LYS A 175 1.30 -19.52 -8.30
CA LYS A 175 1.82 -20.75 -7.68
C LYS A 175 0.84 -21.36 -6.68
N ALA A 176 0.14 -20.52 -5.92
CA ALA A 176 -0.86 -20.94 -4.94
C ALA A 176 -2.23 -21.31 -5.54
N GLY A 177 -2.43 -21.13 -6.86
CA GLY A 177 -3.72 -21.38 -7.50
C GLY A 177 -4.85 -20.42 -7.09
N ASP A 178 -4.53 -19.25 -6.51
CA ASP A 178 -5.53 -18.31 -5.99
C ASP A 178 -6.15 -17.45 -7.10
N ARG A 179 -7.06 -18.07 -7.88
CA ARG A 179 -7.75 -17.42 -9.01
C ARG A 179 -8.47 -16.14 -8.60
N LYS A 180 -9.06 -16.09 -7.41
CA LYS A 180 -9.75 -14.89 -6.90
C LYS A 180 -8.78 -13.73 -6.73
N PHE A 181 -7.63 -13.97 -6.11
CA PHE A 181 -6.64 -12.92 -5.89
C PHE A 181 -5.92 -12.50 -7.18
N LEU A 182 -5.67 -13.44 -8.09
CA LEU A 182 -5.18 -13.12 -9.44
C LEU A 182 -6.10 -12.14 -10.16
N ASN A 183 -7.41 -12.37 -10.13
CA ASN A 183 -8.37 -11.49 -10.80
C ASN A 183 -8.45 -10.11 -10.14
N ILE A 184 -8.31 -10.04 -8.82
CA ILE A 184 -8.20 -8.77 -8.08
C ILE A 184 -6.95 -7.99 -8.53
N LEU A 185 -5.79 -8.66 -8.61
CA LEU A 185 -4.55 -8.04 -9.08
C LEU A 185 -4.66 -7.57 -10.53
N ARG A 186 -5.15 -8.41 -11.46
CA ARG A 186 -5.33 -8.04 -12.87
C ARG A 186 -6.16 -6.78 -13.03
N ARG A 187 -7.25 -6.65 -12.27
CA ARG A 187 -8.10 -5.44 -12.29
C ARG A 187 -7.44 -4.21 -11.75
N HIS A 188 -6.73 -4.34 -10.64
CA HIS A 188 -5.95 -3.23 -10.09
C HIS A 188 -4.97 -2.66 -11.13
N TYR A 189 -4.50 -3.52 -12.03
CA TYR A 189 -3.62 -3.17 -13.13
C TYR A 189 -4.32 -2.88 -14.47
N GLY A 190 -5.65 -2.84 -14.52
CA GLY A 190 -6.40 -2.57 -15.76
C GLY A 190 -6.31 -3.67 -16.82
N LEU A 191 -6.04 -4.92 -16.43
CA LEU A 191 -5.80 -6.06 -17.34
C LEU A 191 -6.94 -7.10 -17.32
N SER A 192 -8.13 -6.74 -16.86
CA SER A 192 -9.27 -7.66 -16.81
C SER A 192 -10.01 -7.73 -18.14
N GLU A 193 -10.34 -8.94 -18.59
CA GLU A 193 -11.23 -9.13 -19.73
C GLU A 193 -12.67 -8.75 -19.37
N GLU A 194 -13.41 -8.21 -20.34
CA GLU A 194 -14.79 -7.73 -20.23
C GLU A 194 -15.76 -8.77 -19.61
N LYS A 195 -15.59 -10.06 -19.97
CA LYS A 195 -16.38 -11.19 -19.42
C LYS A 195 -16.16 -11.41 -17.93
N GLU A 196 -14.96 -11.13 -17.40
CA GLU A 196 -14.68 -11.24 -15.98
C GLU A 196 -15.35 -10.11 -15.18
N GLY A 197 -15.49 -8.92 -15.77
CA GLY A 197 -16.16 -7.75 -15.17
C GLY A 197 -17.60 -8.05 -14.77
N LYS A 198 -18.41 -8.57 -15.72
CA LYS A 198 -19.84 -8.89 -15.52
C LYS A 198 -20.08 -9.96 -14.43
N SER A 199 -19.27 -11.01 -14.39
CA SER A 199 -19.35 -12.09 -13.37
C SER A 199 -19.10 -11.58 -11.94
N PHE A 200 -18.21 -10.61 -11.77
CA PHE A 200 -17.85 -10.08 -10.46
C PHE A 200 -18.81 -8.99 -9.97
N MET A 201 -19.36 -8.15 -10.86
CA MET A 201 -20.41 -7.19 -10.51
C MET A 201 -21.58 -7.91 -9.81
N ARG A 202 -22.00 -9.03 -10.41
CA ARG A 202 -23.11 -9.86 -9.92
C ARG A 202 -22.80 -10.53 -8.56
N ARG A 203 -21.53 -10.86 -8.28
CA ARG A 203 -21.13 -11.62 -7.08
C ARG A 203 -20.72 -10.74 -5.89
N PHE A 204 -20.31 -9.49 -6.11
CA PHE A 204 -19.81 -8.61 -5.05
C PHE A 204 -20.61 -7.30 -4.87
N ARG A 205 -21.70 -7.09 -5.64
CA ARG A 205 -22.54 -5.87 -5.60
C ARG A 205 -21.71 -4.58 -5.71
N ARG A 206 -20.74 -4.57 -6.62
CA ARG A 206 -19.86 -3.41 -6.84
C ARG A 206 -20.10 -2.84 -8.22
N ARG A 207 -20.28 -1.52 -8.29
CA ARG A 207 -20.32 -0.76 -9.54
C ARG A 207 -18.91 -0.76 -10.16
N ILE A 208 -18.81 -1.21 -11.39
CA ILE A 208 -17.61 -1.16 -12.24
C ILE A 208 -18.07 -0.52 -13.54
N LEU A 209 -17.35 0.51 -14.01
CA LEU A 209 -17.67 1.18 -15.26
C LEU A 209 -17.08 0.38 -16.44
N PRO A 210 -17.90 -0.11 -17.39
CA PRO A 210 -17.40 -0.81 -18.58
C PRO A 210 -16.61 0.14 -19.49
N GLU A 211 -15.78 -0.39 -20.38
CA GLU A 211 -15.23 0.39 -21.49
C GLU A 211 -16.37 0.81 -22.41
N LEU A 212 -16.38 2.09 -22.81
CA LEU A 212 -17.37 2.58 -23.75
C LEU A 212 -16.90 2.35 -25.20
N PRO A 213 -17.81 2.31 -26.18
CA PRO A 213 -17.47 2.19 -27.59
C PRO A 213 -16.57 3.32 -28.11
N GLU A 214 -15.98 3.13 -29.29
CA GLU A 214 -15.02 4.07 -29.90
C GLU A 214 -15.58 5.49 -30.12
N GLU A 215 -16.90 5.65 -30.23
CA GLU A 215 -17.57 6.95 -30.29
C GLU A 215 -17.33 7.82 -29.03
N TYR A 216 -17.01 7.18 -27.91
CA TYR A 216 -16.62 7.84 -26.66
C TYR A 216 -15.09 7.96 -26.50
N ASN A 217 -14.29 7.65 -27.54
CA ASN A 217 -12.83 7.78 -27.52
C ASN A 217 -12.38 9.23 -27.65
N LYS A 218 -12.68 10.01 -26.61
CA LYS A 218 -12.20 11.37 -26.43
C LYS A 218 -11.95 11.64 -24.96
N ASN A 219 -11.23 12.72 -24.72
CA ASN A 219 -10.94 13.18 -23.39
C ASN A 219 -12.08 14.08 -22.89
N TYR A 220 -12.63 13.74 -21.75
CA TYR A 220 -13.65 14.51 -21.05
C TYR A 220 -13.00 15.21 -19.87
N ILE A 221 -13.34 16.48 -19.67
CA ILE A 221 -12.87 17.26 -18.53
C ILE A 221 -13.90 17.11 -17.42
N VAL A 222 -13.50 16.49 -16.31
CA VAL A 222 -14.41 16.06 -15.25
C VAL A 222 -14.00 16.72 -13.94
N SER A 223 -14.94 17.43 -13.33
CA SER A 223 -14.75 18.12 -12.04
C SER A 223 -14.29 17.14 -10.95
N CYS A 224 -13.34 17.57 -10.13
CA CYS A 224 -12.83 16.79 -9.00
C CYS A 224 -13.71 16.88 -7.75
N LYS A 225 -14.65 17.84 -7.69
CA LYS A 225 -15.46 18.12 -6.49
C LYS A 225 -16.23 16.89 -5.98
N ASP A 226 -16.71 16.05 -6.90
CA ASP A 226 -17.54 14.88 -6.63
C ASP A 226 -16.94 13.57 -7.17
N LEU A 227 -15.64 13.59 -7.50
CA LEU A 227 -14.97 12.49 -8.16
C LEU A 227 -14.74 11.28 -7.22
N ASP A 228 -15.35 10.14 -7.52
CA ASP A 228 -15.04 8.87 -6.84
C ASP A 228 -13.80 8.22 -7.49
N THR A 229 -12.62 8.65 -7.02
CA THR A 229 -11.33 8.06 -7.43
C THR A 229 -11.25 6.56 -7.15
N GLY A 230 -11.95 6.07 -6.13
CA GLY A 230 -12.06 4.66 -5.81
C GLY A 230 -12.80 3.89 -6.90
N LEU A 231 -13.91 4.41 -7.40
CA LEU A 231 -14.65 3.83 -8.51
C LEU A 231 -13.83 3.79 -9.80
N LEU A 232 -13.14 4.89 -10.14
CA LEU A 232 -12.26 4.94 -11.31
C LEU A 232 -11.15 3.87 -11.22
N ARG A 233 -10.41 3.83 -10.10
CA ARG A 233 -9.37 2.81 -9.88
C ARG A 233 -9.92 1.38 -9.95
N ARG A 234 -11.07 1.11 -9.32
CA ARG A 234 -11.72 -0.22 -9.39
C ARG A 234 -12.23 -0.57 -10.78
N SER A 235 -12.53 0.44 -11.60
CA SER A 235 -12.98 0.28 -13.00
C SER A 235 -11.81 0.21 -13.99
N GLY A 236 -10.57 0.11 -13.50
CA GLY A 236 -9.39 -0.09 -14.33
C GLY A 236 -8.78 1.18 -14.90
N TYR A 237 -9.20 2.37 -14.46
CA TYR A 237 -8.60 3.61 -14.96
C TYR A 237 -7.13 3.75 -14.55
N VAL A 238 -6.28 4.08 -15.51
CA VAL A 238 -4.87 4.43 -15.28
C VAL A 238 -4.74 5.96 -15.29
N ILE A 239 -4.53 6.55 -14.11
CA ILE A 239 -4.42 8.00 -13.93
C ILE A 239 -2.95 8.40 -13.87
N ARG A 240 -2.53 9.27 -14.80
CA ARG A 240 -1.19 9.87 -14.83
C ARG A 240 -1.16 11.11 -13.94
N HIS A 241 -0.20 11.15 -13.02
CA HIS A 241 -0.04 12.29 -12.14
C HIS A 241 0.76 13.42 -12.80
N ARG A 242 0.21 14.64 -12.83
CA ARG A 242 0.94 15.88 -13.15
C ARG A 242 1.27 16.62 -11.85
N PRO A 243 2.53 16.98 -11.58
CA PRO A 243 2.87 17.74 -10.37
C PRO A 243 2.50 19.23 -10.49
N TYR A 244 2.09 19.84 -9.38
CA TYR A 244 1.61 21.23 -9.28
C TYR A 244 2.53 22.29 -9.90
N PHE A 245 3.85 22.13 -9.79
CA PHE A 245 4.82 23.13 -10.28
C PHE A 245 4.97 23.13 -11.82
N ALA A 246 4.34 22.18 -12.52
CA ALA A 246 4.39 22.07 -13.98
C ALA A 246 3.09 22.55 -14.67
N MET A 247 2.25 23.30 -13.96
CA MET A 247 0.91 23.71 -14.42
C MET A 247 0.86 25.11 -15.04
N PHE A 248 1.52 25.29 -16.19
CA PHE A 248 1.08 26.35 -17.10
C PHE A 248 -0.16 25.84 -17.85
N ASP A 249 -1.19 26.67 -17.97
CA ASP A 249 -2.44 26.42 -18.71
C ASP A 249 -3.18 25.12 -18.30
N SER A 250 -3.12 24.75 -17.01
CA SER A 250 -3.81 23.57 -16.48
C SER A 250 -4.20 23.68 -15.02
N THR A 251 -5.25 22.95 -14.63
CA THR A 251 -5.84 22.93 -13.30
C THR A 251 -5.94 21.51 -12.74
N HIS A 252 -5.82 21.38 -11.41
CA HIS A 252 -6.12 20.16 -10.65
C HIS A 252 -7.57 20.09 -10.15
N GLU A 253 -8.37 21.13 -10.39
CA GLU A 253 -9.80 21.14 -10.02
C GLU A 253 -10.66 20.26 -10.93
N ALA A 254 -10.09 19.85 -12.07
CA ALA A 254 -10.68 18.91 -13.00
C ALA A 254 -9.64 17.91 -13.52
N TRP A 255 -10.11 16.71 -13.85
CA TRP A 255 -9.31 15.63 -14.43
C TRP A 255 -9.72 15.40 -15.88
N GLN A 256 -8.74 15.07 -16.70
CA GLN A 256 -8.97 14.63 -18.06
C GLN A 256 -9.16 13.11 -18.06
N LEU A 257 -10.35 12.61 -18.42
CA LEU A 257 -10.69 11.19 -18.40
C LEU A 257 -11.17 10.71 -19.77
N ASN A 258 -10.73 9.52 -20.20
CA ASN A 258 -11.21 8.88 -21.42
C ASN A 258 -11.91 7.55 -21.08
N PRO A 259 -13.22 7.42 -21.35
CA PRO A 259 -14.02 6.25 -20.96
C PRO A 259 -13.80 5.02 -21.85
N TYR A 260 -13.37 5.23 -23.10
CA TYR A 260 -12.99 4.16 -24.04
C TYR A 260 -11.66 3.53 -23.64
N SER A 261 -10.60 4.34 -23.53
CA SER A 261 -9.24 3.83 -23.25
C SER A 261 -8.94 3.62 -21.77
N LYS A 262 -9.84 4.04 -20.87
CA LYS A 262 -9.64 4.02 -19.40
C LYS A 262 -8.37 4.75 -18.97
N LEU A 263 -7.94 5.75 -19.73
CA LEU A 263 -6.82 6.60 -19.37
C LEU A 263 -7.33 7.88 -18.71
N GLY A 264 -6.54 8.41 -17.78
CA GLY A 264 -6.79 9.74 -17.25
C GLY A 264 -5.50 10.48 -16.90
N VAL A 265 -5.64 11.79 -16.75
CA VAL A 265 -4.63 12.68 -16.21
C VAL A 265 -5.30 13.45 -15.08
N ASP A 266 -4.65 13.54 -13.92
CA ASP A 266 -5.20 14.26 -12.78
C ASP A 266 -5.04 15.78 -12.85
N ALA A 267 -4.93 16.30 -14.06
CA ALA A 267 -4.98 17.70 -14.40
C ALA A 267 -5.70 17.84 -15.74
N ALA A 268 -6.31 19.00 -15.97
CA ALA A 268 -7.03 19.35 -17.19
C ALA A 268 -6.62 20.75 -17.68
N PRO A 269 -6.79 21.08 -18.97
CA PRO A 269 -6.70 22.45 -19.45
C PRO A 269 -7.65 23.39 -18.68
N ASP A 270 -7.21 24.60 -18.39
CA ASP A 270 -7.99 25.61 -17.66
C ASP A 270 -9.02 26.35 -18.53
N ASP A 271 -8.90 26.25 -19.86
CA ASP A 271 -9.80 26.83 -20.86
C ASP A 271 -11.05 25.99 -21.15
N GLN A 272 -11.15 24.78 -20.59
CA GLN A 272 -12.27 23.86 -20.82
C GLN A 272 -13.21 23.77 -19.63
N THR A 273 -14.51 23.88 -19.89
CA THR A 273 -15.54 23.77 -18.85
C THR A 273 -15.70 22.30 -18.42
N PRO A 274 -15.48 21.98 -17.13
CA PRO A 274 -15.64 20.62 -16.64
C PRO A 274 -17.13 20.23 -16.56
N ILE A 275 -17.43 18.98 -16.91
CA ILE A 275 -18.70 18.33 -16.52
C ILE A 275 -18.60 17.78 -15.10
N SER A 276 -19.73 17.55 -14.45
CA SER A 276 -19.76 16.86 -13.16
C SER A 276 -19.37 15.39 -13.29
N PHE A 277 -18.86 14.77 -12.21
CA PHE A 277 -18.60 13.33 -12.24
C PHE A 277 -19.91 12.54 -12.43
N LYS A 278 -21.02 13.03 -11.89
CA LYS A 278 -22.35 12.45 -12.13
C LYS A 278 -22.74 12.42 -13.62
N GLU A 279 -22.49 13.49 -14.37
CA GLU A 279 -22.75 13.53 -15.82
C GLU A 279 -21.83 12.59 -16.58
N TYR A 280 -20.56 12.51 -16.19
CA TYR A 280 -19.63 11.53 -16.74
C TYR A 280 -20.12 10.09 -16.52
N LEU A 281 -20.71 9.79 -15.36
CA LEU A 281 -21.27 8.47 -15.06
C LEU A 281 -22.50 8.11 -15.91
N LYS A 282 -23.32 9.09 -16.31
CA LYS A 282 -24.50 8.85 -17.16
C LYS A 282 -24.12 8.29 -18.53
N MET A 283 -22.96 8.67 -19.07
CA MET A 283 -22.45 8.13 -20.34
C MET A 283 -22.31 6.60 -20.33
N PHE A 284 -22.12 6.01 -19.15
CA PHE A 284 -22.05 4.55 -18.99
C PHE A 284 -23.42 3.89 -18.80
N GLU A 285 -24.42 4.65 -18.38
CA GLU A 285 -25.80 4.19 -18.25
C GLU A 285 -26.53 4.26 -19.60
N ASP A 286 -26.21 5.27 -20.42
CA ASP A 286 -26.81 5.50 -21.74
C ASP A 286 -26.21 4.60 -22.84
N ALA A 287 -25.05 3.99 -22.59
CA ALA A 287 -24.35 3.11 -23.53
C ALA A 287 -24.58 1.60 -23.28
N GLU A 288 -25.35 1.23 -22.25
CA GLU A 288 -25.84 -0.14 -22.00
C GLU A 288 -27.17 -0.42 -22.72
#